data_AF-A0A2Y9M3J0-F1
#
_entry.id   AF-A0A2Y9M3J0-F1
#
_cell.length_a   1.000
_cell.length_b   1.000
_cell.length_c   1.000
_cell.angle_alpha   90.00
_cell.angle_beta   90.00
_cell.angle_gamma   90.00
#
_symmetry.space_group_name_H-M   'P 1'
#
loop_
_entity.id
_entity.type
_entity.pdbx_description
1 polymer ?
#
loop_
_entity_poly.entity_id
_entity_poly.type
_entity_poly.pdbx_seq_one_letter_code
_entity_poly.pdbx_strand_id
1 'polypeptide(L)'
;MEGLVLLNALATRLLFVLHSLVGVWRVTEVKKEPWYWLLALLNLSLFLETALTLKFKRGRGYKWFSPAIFLYLISIVPSLWLLEMHHETQYCSSQSEGMSKNTSTKEDFNQTLLSTEQTNRADDLIETAKVFVNNLSTVCEKVWTLGLHQTFLLMLIIGRWLLPIGGGITRDQLSQLLLMFVGTAADILEFTSETLEEENVRNSPALVYAILVIWTWSMLQFPLDLAVQHVVCPVSMTTRGFPSRFFCQYSADLWNIGISIFIQDGPFLVVRLILMTYFKVINQMLVFFAAKNFLVVVLQLYRLVVLALVVHASLRSQRERLKGEHRRPGVPAESGVSPGAWAGGSKEGLAIPLQALPVTSDDSPLTP
;
A
#
# COMPACT_ATOMS: atom_id res chain seq x y z
N MET A 1 -18.23 16.86 12.34
CA MET A 1 -17.57 15.65 11.81
C MET A 1 -17.01 15.88 10.40
N GLU A 2 -17.73 16.57 9.50
CA GLU A 2 -17.23 16.89 8.13
C GLU A 2 -15.97 17.77 8.11
N GLY A 3 -15.84 18.73 9.02
CA GLY A 3 -14.66 19.61 9.10
C GLY A 3 -13.35 18.87 9.40
N LEU A 4 -13.39 17.86 10.28
CA LEU A 4 -12.20 17.04 10.60
C LEU A 4 -11.77 16.18 9.41
N VAL A 5 -12.73 15.65 8.66
CA VAL A 5 -12.47 14.87 7.42
C VAL A 5 -11.78 15.75 6.38
N LEU A 6 -12.25 16.98 6.21
CA LEU A 6 -11.68 17.92 5.24
C LEU A 6 -10.30 18.42 5.71
N LEU A 7 -10.13 18.67 7.01
CA LEU A 7 -8.84 19.03 7.62
C LEU A 7 -7.80 17.93 7.41
N ASN A 8 -8.12 16.68 7.73
CA ASN A 8 -7.20 15.55 7.54
C ASN A 8 -6.87 15.34 6.06
N ALA A 9 -7.86 15.49 5.18
CA ALA A 9 -7.66 15.39 3.74
C ALA A 9 -6.70 16.46 3.21
N LEU A 10 -6.84 17.71 3.66
CA LEU A 10 -5.95 18.83 3.30
C LEU A 10 -4.56 18.68 3.92
N ALA A 11 -4.49 18.36 5.21
CA ALA A 11 -3.24 18.19 5.94
C ALA A 11 -2.37 17.10 5.30
N THR A 12 -2.96 15.96 4.93
CA THR A 12 -2.23 14.88 4.26
C THR A 12 -1.62 15.32 2.92
N ARG A 13 -2.37 16.07 2.12
CA ARG A 13 -1.89 16.58 0.83
C ARG A 13 -0.79 17.62 1.00
N LEU A 14 -0.93 18.48 2.00
CA LEU A 14 0.12 19.43 2.36
C LEU A 14 1.40 18.69 2.78
N LEU A 15 1.30 17.63 3.59
CA LEU A 15 2.44 16.79 3.98
C LEU A 15 3.13 16.16 2.75
N PHE A 16 2.37 15.63 1.80
CA PHE A 16 2.92 15.08 0.56
C PHE A 16 3.64 16.12 -0.29
N VAL A 17 3.06 17.30 -0.46
CA VAL A 17 3.70 18.40 -1.21
C VAL A 17 4.96 18.86 -0.49
N LEU A 18 4.92 19.07 0.82
CA LEU A 18 6.09 19.50 1.60
C LEU A 18 7.22 18.47 1.50
N HIS A 19 6.92 17.18 1.70
CA HIS A 19 7.93 16.12 1.59
C HIS A 19 8.50 16.02 0.16
N SER A 20 7.66 16.13 -0.86
CA SER A 20 8.10 16.17 -2.26
C SER A 20 9.00 17.36 -2.55
N LEU A 21 8.70 18.54 -2.02
CA LEU A 21 9.54 19.74 -2.15
C LEU A 21 10.89 19.57 -1.46
N VAL A 22 10.95 18.94 -0.28
CA VAL A 22 12.22 18.59 0.39
C VAL A 22 13.06 17.68 -0.51
N GLY A 23 12.45 16.69 -1.17
CA GLY A 23 13.12 15.84 -2.14
C GLY A 23 13.70 16.63 -3.33
N VAL A 24 12.90 17.51 -3.95
CA VAL A 24 13.35 18.34 -5.08
C VAL A 24 14.47 19.29 -4.66
N TRP A 25 14.33 19.96 -3.51
CA TRP A 25 15.37 20.82 -2.96
C TRP A 25 16.67 20.05 -2.76
N ARG A 26 16.63 18.86 -2.17
CA ARG A 26 17.83 18.06 -1.98
C ARG A 26 18.49 17.65 -3.30
N VAL A 27 17.71 17.30 -4.32
CA VAL A 27 18.24 17.01 -5.67
C VAL A 27 18.97 18.24 -6.23
N THR A 28 18.38 19.44 -6.09
CA THR A 28 18.99 20.67 -6.61
C THR A 28 20.29 21.04 -5.89
N GLU A 29 20.38 20.80 -4.58
CA GLU A 29 21.61 21.02 -3.80
C GLU A 29 22.72 20.05 -4.21
N VAL A 30 22.40 18.76 -4.38
CA VAL A 30 23.38 17.72 -4.72
C VAL A 30 23.86 17.87 -6.17
N LYS A 31 22.94 18.07 -7.12
CA LYS A 31 23.27 18.17 -8.54
C LYS A 31 23.81 19.55 -8.95
N LYS A 32 23.61 20.59 -8.13
CA LYS A 32 24.02 22.00 -8.36
C LYS A 32 23.48 22.64 -9.65
N GLU A 33 22.44 22.06 -10.24
CA GLU A 33 21.85 22.52 -11.50
C GLU A 33 20.42 23.02 -11.27
N PRO A 34 20.05 24.23 -11.74
CA PRO A 34 18.74 24.82 -11.45
C PRO A 34 17.59 24.12 -12.20
N TRP A 35 17.88 23.40 -13.29
CA TRP A 35 16.86 22.70 -14.10
C TRP A 35 16.06 21.67 -13.30
N TYR A 36 16.62 21.10 -12.23
CA TYR A 36 15.92 20.12 -11.40
C TYR A 36 14.76 20.71 -10.59
N TRP A 37 14.66 22.05 -10.46
CA TRP A 37 13.46 22.68 -9.92
C TRP A 37 12.21 22.42 -10.77
N LEU A 38 12.35 22.05 -12.04
CA LEU A 38 11.23 21.64 -12.89
C LEU A 38 10.46 20.45 -12.30
N LEU A 39 11.09 19.58 -11.51
CA LEU A 39 10.40 18.49 -10.81
C LEU A 39 9.34 19.01 -9.83
N ALA A 40 9.50 20.23 -9.29
CA ALA A 40 8.51 20.85 -8.43
C ALA A 40 7.17 21.05 -9.15
N LEU A 41 7.17 21.18 -10.49
CA LEU A 41 5.95 21.30 -11.30
C LEU A 41 5.05 20.06 -11.18
N LEU A 42 5.60 18.87 -10.91
CA LEU A 42 4.81 17.65 -10.69
C LEU A 42 3.89 17.77 -9.46
N ASN A 43 4.25 18.61 -8.49
CA ASN A 43 3.37 18.91 -7.34
C ASN A 43 2.09 19.65 -7.76
N LEU A 44 2.06 20.32 -8.91
CA LEU A 44 0.84 20.95 -9.43
C LEU A 44 -0.28 19.93 -9.65
N SER A 45 0.07 18.69 -10.04
CA SER A 45 -0.91 17.61 -10.19
C SER A 45 -1.56 17.24 -8.85
N LEU A 46 -0.83 17.29 -7.74
CA LEU A 46 -1.40 17.09 -6.39
C LEU A 46 -2.36 18.22 -6.01
N PHE A 47 -2.01 19.48 -6.30
CA PHE A 47 -2.91 20.60 -6.09
C PHE A 47 -4.19 20.48 -6.94
N LEU A 48 -4.06 20.04 -8.20
CA LEU A 48 -5.20 19.80 -9.08
C LEU A 48 -6.11 18.68 -8.55
N GLU A 49 -5.55 17.55 -8.11
CA GLU A 49 -6.32 16.47 -7.48
C GLU A 49 -7.04 16.97 -6.22
N THR A 50 -6.37 17.79 -5.41
CA THR A 50 -6.96 18.39 -4.21
C THR A 50 -8.20 19.20 -4.57
N ALA A 51 -8.09 20.08 -5.57
CA ALA A 51 -9.20 20.89 -6.05
C ALA A 51 -10.35 20.04 -6.61
N LEU A 52 -10.05 19.01 -7.40
CA LEU A 52 -11.04 18.10 -7.96
C LEU A 52 -11.76 17.29 -6.86
N THR A 53 -11.02 16.77 -5.89
CA THR A 53 -11.58 15.97 -4.80
C THR A 53 -12.42 16.80 -3.84
N LEU A 54 -12.06 18.08 -3.61
CA LEU A 54 -12.90 19.03 -2.88
C LEU A 54 -14.18 19.35 -3.64
N LYS A 55 -14.07 19.67 -4.95
CA LYS A 55 -15.21 20.09 -5.77
C LYS A 55 -16.22 18.97 -6.04
N PHE A 56 -15.75 17.78 -6.39
CA PHE A 56 -16.62 16.68 -6.83
C PHE A 56 -16.97 15.68 -5.74
N LYS A 57 -16.11 15.50 -4.73
CA LYS A 57 -16.30 14.47 -3.70
C LYS A 57 -16.37 15.00 -2.27
N ARG A 58 -16.34 16.32 -2.07
CA ARG A 58 -16.37 16.97 -0.75
C ARG A 58 -15.34 16.35 0.21
N GLY A 59 -14.18 15.96 -0.33
CA GLY A 59 -13.10 15.32 0.42
C GLY A 59 -13.19 13.79 0.59
N ARG A 60 -14.23 13.09 0.10
CA ARG A 60 -14.33 11.63 0.26
C ARG A 60 -13.35 10.87 -0.65
N GLY A 61 -12.70 9.85 -0.10
CA GLY A 61 -11.79 8.96 -0.83
C GLY A 61 -12.47 8.08 -1.88
N TYR A 62 -11.66 7.54 -2.77
CA TYR A 62 -12.06 6.50 -3.73
C TYR A 62 -12.02 5.12 -3.06
N LYS A 63 -12.76 4.15 -3.62
CA LYS A 63 -12.93 2.83 -2.99
C LYS A 63 -11.73 1.89 -3.19
N TRP A 64 -11.11 1.92 -4.37
CA TRP A 64 -10.13 0.90 -4.83
C TRP A 64 -8.75 1.45 -5.14
N PHE A 65 -8.64 2.77 -5.25
CA PHE A 65 -7.45 3.46 -5.73
C PHE A 65 -7.30 4.76 -4.97
N SER A 66 -6.09 5.15 -4.59
CA SER A 66 -5.82 6.44 -3.94
C SER A 66 -5.09 7.39 -4.88
N PRO A 67 -5.79 8.32 -5.56
CA PRO A 67 -5.16 9.28 -6.47
C PRO A 67 -4.13 10.16 -5.79
N ALA A 68 -4.36 10.56 -4.54
CA ALA A 68 -3.44 11.40 -3.79
C ALA A 68 -2.09 10.71 -3.56
N ILE A 69 -2.10 9.43 -3.15
CA ILE A 69 -0.87 8.64 -2.97
C ILE A 69 -0.19 8.42 -4.33
N PHE A 70 -0.96 8.08 -5.37
CA PHE A 70 -0.40 7.84 -6.71
C PHE A 70 0.29 9.09 -7.30
N LEU A 71 -0.33 10.26 -7.20
CA LEU A 71 0.27 11.50 -7.66
C LEU A 71 1.47 11.93 -6.81
N TYR A 72 1.46 11.60 -5.52
CA TYR A 72 2.62 11.80 -4.66
C TYR A 72 3.79 10.89 -5.08
N LEU A 73 3.54 9.63 -5.43
CA LEU A 73 4.57 8.76 -6.01
C LEU A 73 5.18 9.39 -7.26
N ILE A 74 4.33 9.88 -8.19
CA ILE A 74 4.80 10.53 -9.42
C ILE A 74 5.68 11.75 -9.12
N SER A 75 5.41 12.51 -8.05
CA SER A 75 6.18 13.70 -7.71
C SER A 75 7.50 13.40 -6.99
N ILE A 76 7.53 12.43 -6.07
CA ILE A 76 8.72 12.13 -5.25
C ILE A 76 9.69 11.12 -5.90
N VAL A 77 9.17 10.09 -6.60
CA VAL A 77 9.98 8.99 -7.15
C VAL A 77 11.11 9.49 -8.06
N PRO A 78 10.88 10.43 -9.01
CA PRO A 78 11.96 10.91 -9.86
C PRO A 78 13.06 11.64 -9.07
N SER A 79 12.71 12.29 -7.96
CA SER A 79 13.69 12.93 -7.08
C SER A 79 14.56 11.90 -6.38
N LEU A 80 13.96 10.83 -5.86
CA LEU A 80 14.69 9.72 -5.21
C LEU A 80 15.61 8.98 -6.19
N TRP A 81 15.15 8.77 -7.43
CA TRP A 81 15.99 8.22 -8.51
C TRP A 81 17.24 9.06 -8.74
N LEU A 82 17.07 10.38 -8.89
CA LEU A 82 18.18 11.28 -9.19
C LEU A 82 19.24 11.32 -8.07
N LEU A 83 18.79 11.20 -6.81
CA LEU A 83 19.67 11.07 -5.66
C LEU A 83 20.41 9.72 -5.66
N GLU A 84 19.73 8.63 -5.94
CA GLU A 84 20.32 7.28 -5.90
C GLU A 84 21.29 7.01 -7.07
N MET A 85 21.06 7.65 -8.22
CA MET A 85 21.95 7.58 -9.39
C MET A 85 23.22 8.43 -9.25
N HIS A 86 23.33 9.27 -8.22
CA HIS A 86 24.52 10.11 -8.06
C HIS A 86 25.70 9.31 -7.51
N HIS A 87 26.55 8.83 -8.41
CA HIS A 87 27.67 7.93 -8.12
C HIS A 87 28.89 8.63 -7.47
N GLU A 88 28.99 9.95 -7.53
CA GLU A 88 30.27 10.68 -7.34
C GLU A 88 30.61 11.05 -5.88
N THR A 89 29.69 10.90 -4.93
CA THR A 89 29.84 11.45 -3.56
C THR A 89 29.60 10.44 -2.44
N GLN A 90 29.41 9.16 -2.77
CA GLN A 90 29.08 8.11 -1.79
C GLN A 90 30.26 7.67 -0.90
N TYR A 91 31.46 8.25 -1.08
CA TYR A 91 32.55 8.17 -0.12
C TYR A 91 32.48 9.33 0.85
N CYS A 92 31.61 9.24 1.85
CA CYS A 92 31.81 10.01 3.07
C CYS A 92 33.10 9.51 3.69
N SER A 93 34.18 10.30 3.59
CA SER A 93 35.46 9.98 4.20
C SER A 93 35.22 9.63 5.67
N SER A 94 35.59 8.40 6.04
CA SER A 94 35.82 7.94 7.39
C SER A 94 36.81 8.86 8.10
N GLN A 95 36.34 10.01 8.57
CA GLN A 95 37.11 10.91 9.43
C GLN A 95 36.22 11.35 10.59
N SER A 96 35.83 10.36 11.40
CA SER A 96 35.33 10.57 12.77
C SER A 96 35.96 9.59 13.77
N GLU A 97 37.08 8.96 13.42
CA GLU A 97 37.94 8.25 14.37
C GLU A 97 39.37 8.74 14.19
N GLY A 98 39.79 9.67 15.06
CA GLY A 98 41.18 10.12 15.16
C GLY A 98 41.39 11.60 14.85
N MET A 99 40.99 12.48 15.75
CA MET A 99 41.82 13.56 16.33
C MET A 99 40.91 14.58 17.02
N SER A 100 40.52 14.31 18.26
CA SER A 100 40.18 15.38 19.20
C SER A 100 41.44 16.20 19.46
N LYS A 101 41.65 17.26 18.68
CA LYS A 101 42.59 18.32 19.02
C LYS A 101 41.82 19.62 19.19
N ASN A 102 41.52 19.88 20.46
CA ASN A 102 41.46 21.18 21.12
C ASN A 102 41.55 22.39 20.19
N THR A 103 40.48 23.17 20.10
CA THR A 103 40.63 24.63 20.11
C THR A 103 39.54 25.19 20.99
N SER A 104 39.93 25.48 22.23
CA SER A 104 39.19 26.37 23.10
C SER A 104 39.25 27.77 22.49
N THR A 105 38.10 28.30 22.08
CA THR A 105 37.95 29.75 21.96
C THR A 105 36.69 30.11 22.71
N LYS A 106 36.90 30.63 23.92
CA LYS A 106 35.91 31.39 24.67
C LYS A 106 35.52 32.58 23.79
N GLU A 107 34.26 32.69 23.40
CA GLU A 107 33.70 33.96 22.98
C GLU A 107 32.64 34.34 24.00
N ASP A 108 32.99 35.37 24.77
CA ASP A 108 32.18 35.95 25.83
C ASP A 108 30.91 36.56 25.25
N PHE A 109 29.78 36.12 25.79
CA PHE A 109 28.44 36.56 25.47
C PHE A 109 28.21 37.96 26.07
N ASN A 110 28.60 39.02 25.36
CA ASN A 110 28.23 40.38 25.75
C ASN A 110 26.79 40.68 25.32
N GLN A 111 25.92 40.50 26.31
CA GLN A 111 24.54 40.93 26.37
C GLN A 111 24.46 42.46 26.24
N THR A 112 23.83 42.98 25.19
CA THR A 112 23.33 44.37 25.17
C THR A 112 21.91 44.37 24.63
N LEU A 113 21.00 44.68 25.56
CA LEU A 113 19.55 44.78 25.39
C LEU A 113 19.20 46.21 24.94
N LEU A 114 18.08 46.34 24.21
CA LEU A 114 17.37 47.56 23.75
C LEU A 114 17.81 47.98 22.33
N SER A 115 16.96 48.07 21.30
CA SER A 115 15.50 48.17 21.20
C SER A 115 15.14 48.15 19.70
N THR A 116 14.23 47.28 19.26
CA THR A 116 13.30 47.46 18.11
C THR A 116 12.41 46.22 18.11
N GLU A 117 11.39 46.24 18.98
CA GLU A 117 10.34 45.23 18.98
C GLU A 117 9.51 45.42 17.71
N GLN A 118 9.52 44.41 16.84
CA GLN A 118 8.43 43.95 15.95
C GLN A 118 8.90 43.45 14.57
N THR A 119 10.17 43.68 14.18
CA THR A 119 10.79 43.08 12.97
C THR A 119 11.62 41.82 13.26
N ASN A 120 12.17 41.70 14.48
CA ASN A 120 13.18 40.68 14.82
C ASN A 120 12.67 39.24 14.87
N ARG A 121 11.36 39.00 14.96
CA ARG A 121 10.83 37.63 15.11
C ARG A 121 10.88 36.83 13.81
N ALA A 122 10.69 37.51 12.67
CA ALA A 122 10.81 36.87 11.36
C ALA A 122 12.29 36.64 11.01
N ASP A 123 13.16 37.59 11.32
CA ASP A 123 14.59 37.49 11.07
C ASP A 123 15.25 36.41 11.94
N ASP A 124 14.87 36.28 13.21
CA ASP A 124 15.30 35.21 14.13
C ASP A 124 14.80 33.81 13.69
N LEU A 125 13.56 33.72 13.16
CA LEU A 125 13.05 32.49 12.56
C LEU A 125 13.79 32.13 11.26
N ILE A 126 14.14 33.12 10.43
CA ILE A 126 14.91 32.91 9.20
C ILE A 126 16.33 32.48 9.54
N GLU A 127 16.96 33.08 10.55
CA GLU A 127 18.29 32.70 11.02
C GLU A 127 18.28 31.28 11.60
N THR A 128 17.31 30.96 12.45
CA THR A 128 17.11 29.60 12.97
C THR A 128 16.88 28.59 11.85
N ALA A 129 16.06 28.95 10.85
CA ALA A 129 15.83 28.10 9.68
C ALA A 129 17.11 27.92 8.85
N LYS A 130 17.91 28.96 8.66
CA LYS A 130 19.21 28.87 7.97
C LYS A 130 20.19 27.97 8.74
N VAL A 131 20.29 28.11 10.06
CA VAL A 131 21.14 27.26 10.90
C VAL A 131 20.69 25.80 10.82
N PHE A 132 19.39 25.55 10.90
CA PHE A 132 18.83 24.19 10.75
C PHE A 132 19.12 23.61 9.35
N VAL A 133 18.92 24.40 8.29
CA VAL A 133 19.21 24.00 6.91
C VAL A 133 20.70 23.71 6.72
N ASN A 134 21.59 24.54 7.27
CA ASN A 134 23.03 24.32 7.20
C ASN A 134 23.44 23.03 7.92
N ASN A 135 22.89 22.76 9.11
CA ASN A 135 23.15 21.53 9.85
C ASN A 135 22.55 20.28 9.18
N LEU A 136 21.48 20.45 8.40
CA LEU A 136 20.89 19.37 7.62
C LEU A 136 21.71 19.08 6.36
N SER A 137 22.27 20.12 5.74
CA SER A 137 23.09 20.02 4.53
C SER A 137 24.44 19.35 4.79
N THR A 138 24.97 19.44 6.01
CA THR A 138 26.23 18.79 6.44
C THR A 138 26.11 17.28 6.68
N VAL A 139 24.90 16.73 6.71
CA VAL A 139 24.69 15.28 6.88
C VAL A 139 25.16 14.53 5.63
N CYS A 140 25.88 13.42 5.83
CA CYS A 140 26.38 12.55 4.77
C CYS A 140 25.28 12.19 3.74
N GLU A 141 25.59 12.29 2.45
CA GLU A 141 24.61 12.13 1.38
C GLU A 141 23.93 10.76 1.40
N LYS A 142 24.68 9.68 1.66
CA LYS A 142 24.15 8.32 1.79
C LYS A 142 23.11 8.23 2.92
N VAL A 143 23.40 8.83 4.07
CA VAL A 143 22.50 8.85 5.23
C VAL A 143 21.24 9.65 4.92
N TRP A 144 21.38 10.75 4.18
CA TRP A 144 20.25 11.59 3.82
C TRP A 144 19.33 10.96 2.78
N THR A 145 19.90 10.32 1.75
CA THR A 145 19.15 9.54 0.76
C THR A 145 18.41 8.38 1.42
N LEU A 146 19.05 7.66 2.36
CA LEU A 146 18.40 6.60 3.12
C LEU A 146 17.25 7.15 4.00
N GLY A 147 17.49 8.26 4.70
CA GLY A 147 16.47 8.95 5.50
C GLY A 147 15.29 9.43 4.66
N LEU A 148 15.54 9.90 3.43
CA LEU A 148 14.48 10.25 2.48
C LEU A 148 13.67 9.03 2.04
N HIS A 149 14.30 7.88 1.76
CA HIS A 149 13.58 6.63 1.47
C HIS A 149 12.73 6.15 2.66
N GLN A 150 13.26 6.22 3.89
CA GLN A 150 12.54 5.83 5.11
C GLN A 150 11.34 6.74 5.39
N THR A 151 11.55 8.06 5.35
CA THR A 151 10.47 9.04 5.58
C THR A 151 9.43 9.02 4.49
N PHE A 152 9.82 8.75 3.24
CA PHE A 152 8.90 8.52 2.12
C PHE A 152 7.94 7.36 2.40
N LEU A 153 8.47 6.19 2.79
CA LEU A 153 7.65 5.03 3.13
C LEU A 153 6.71 5.30 4.32
N LEU A 154 7.22 5.99 5.35
CA LEU A 154 6.42 6.41 6.49
C LEU A 154 5.28 7.36 6.07
N MET A 155 5.55 8.31 5.17
CA MET A 155 4.54 9.23 4.64
C MET A 155 3.44 8.47 3.88
N LEU A 156 3.75 7.40 3.16
CA LEU A 156 2.71 6.57 2.52
C LEU A 156 1.78 5.93 3.54
N ILE A 157 2.33 5.39 4.64
CA ILE A 157 1.57 4.73 5.70
C ILE A 157 0.72 5.76 6.47
N ILE A 158 1.33 6.86 6.92
CA ILE A 158 0.63 7.93 7.64
C ILE A 158 -0.41 8.59 6.74
N GLY A 159 -0.08 8.83 5.47
CA GLY A 159 -0.99 9.41 4.50
C GLY A 159 -2.19 8.50 4.25
N ARG A 160 -1.99 7.18 4.17
CA ARG A 160 -3.09 6.23 4.10
C ARG A 160 -3.99 6.26 5.34
N TRP A 161 -3.39 6.40 6.52
CA TRP A 161 -4.12 6.45 7.79
C TRP A 161 -4.96 7.73 7.94
N LEU A 162 -4.42 8.88 7.53
CA LEU A 162 -5.08 10.18 7.62
C LEU A 162 -6.11 10.43 6.52
N LEU A 163 -5.90 9.85 5.33
CA LEU A 163 -6.85 10.02 4.22
C LEU A 163 -8.24 9.50 4.60
N PRO A 164 -9.29 10.23 4.24
CA PRO A 164 -10.63 9.86 4.62
C PRO A 164 -11.09 8.57 3.94
N ILE A 165 -11.63 7.68 4.74
CA ILE A 165 -12.04 6.33 4.36
C ILE A 165 -13.05 6.39 3.20
N GLY A 166 -12.72 5.74 2.08
CA GLY A 166 -13.65 5.54 0.98
C GLY A 166 -14.83 4.67 1.42
N GLY A 167 -16.05 5.01 0.97
CA GLY A 167 -17.25 4.27 1.40
C GLY A 167 -17.15 2.78 1.08
N GLY A 168 -17.08 1.92 2.12
CA GLY A 168 -17.02 0.46 1.99
C GLY A 168 -15.87 -0.22 2.76
N ILE A 169 -14.92 0.52 3.32
CA ILE A 169 -13.84 -0.03 4.16
C ILE A 169 -14.18 0.22 5.65
N THR A 170 -14.09 -0.82 6.49
CA THR A 170 -14.27 -0.68 7.95
C THR A 170 -12.96 -0.21 8.61
N ARG A 171 -13.04 0.30 9.85
CA ARG A 171 -11.83 0.72 10.60
C ARG A 171 -10.88 -0.45 10.87
N ASP A 172 -11.41 -1.65 11.07
CA ASP A 172 -10.62 -2.86 11.28
C ASP A 172 -9.85 -3.27 10.02
N GLN A 173 -10.52 -3.20 8.87
CA GLN A 173 -9.92 -3.44 7.57
C GLN A 173 -8.81 -2.42 7.26
N LEU A 174 -9.02 -1.14 7.60
CA LEU A 174 -7.98 -0.12 7.47
C LEU A 174 -6.77 -0.44 8.35
N SER A 175 -6.98 -0.85 9.60
CA SER A 175 -5.89 -1.24 10.51
C SER A 175 -5.07 -2.41 9.96
N GLN A 176 -5.74 -3.45 9.47
CA GLN A 176 -5.07 -4.60 8.85
C GLN A 176 -4.29 -4.19 7.59
N LEU A 177 -4.85 -3.33 6.75
CA LEU A 177 -4.18 -2.81 5.56
C LEU A 177 -2.93 -2.00 5.93
N LEU A 178 -3.01 -1.14 6.95
CA LEU A 178 -1.85 -0.36 7.42
C LEU A 178 -0.74 -1.27 7.94
N LEU A 179 -1.07 -2.33 8.67
CA LEU A 179 -0.08 -3.31 9.13
C LEU A 179 0.58 -4.06 7.97
N MET A 180 -0.19 -4.42 6.94
CA MET A 180 0.37 -5.00 5.71
C MET A 180 1.33 -4.01 5.02
N PHE A 181 0.95 -2.73 4.91
CA PHE A 181 1.80 -1.68 4.33
C PHE A 181 3.10 -1.47 5.11
N VAL A 182 3.11 -1.61 6.44
CA VAL A 182 4.35 -1.57 7.24
C VAL A 182 5.28 -2.73 6.86
N GLY A 183 4.74 -3.95 6.73
CA GLY A 183 5.51 -5.12 6.28
C GLY A 183 6.06 -4.94 4.86
N THR A 184 5.22 -4.52 3.92
CA THR A 184 5.62 -4.22 2.54
C THR A 184 6.67 -3.11 2.47
N ALA A 185 6.52 -2.05 3.25
CA ALA A 185 7.51 -0.97 3.32
C ALA A 185 8.87 -1.48 3.80
N ALA A 186 8.89 -2.31 4.84
CA ALA A 186 10.12 -2.92 5.34
C ALA A 186 10.79 -3.79 4.28
N ASP A 187 10.04 -4.65 3.60
CA ASP A 187 10.56 -5.52 2.53
C ASP A 187 11.14 -4.72 1.36
N ILE A 188 10.48 -3.62 0.95
CA ILE A 188 10.98 -2.77 -0.14
C ILE A 188 12.22 -1.99 0.28
N LEU A 189 12.23 -1.45 1.51
CA LEU A 189 13.38 -0.73 2.05
C LEU A 189 14.60 -1.65 2.12
N GLU A 190 14.42 -2.84 2.70
CA GLU A 190 15.44 -3.89 2.82
C GLU A 190 15.95 -4.33 1.44
N PHE A 191 15.07 -4.56 0.47
CA PHE A 191 15.48 -4.88 -0.90
C PHE A 191 16.39 -3.79 -1.48
N THR A 192 16.00 -2.53 -1.33
CA THR A 192 16.71 -1.40 -1.94
C THR A 192 18.03 -1.12 -1.23
N SER A 193 18.04 -1.10 0.11
CA SER A 193 19.25 -0.85 0.88
C SER A 193 20.29 -1.95 0.65
N GLU A 194 19.91 -3.22 0.76
CA GLU A 194 20.87 -4.32 0.64
C GLU A 194 21.39 -4.50 -0.79
N THR A 195 20.53 -4.31 -1.81
CA THR A 195 20.95 -4.53 -3.20
C THR A 195 21.76 -3.36 -3.76
N LEU A 196 21.47 -2.12 -3.34
CA LEU A 196 22.20 -0.94 -3.80
C LEU A 196 23.45 -0.66 -2.95
N GLU A 197 23.59 -1.25 -1.77
CA GLU A 197 24.84 -1.19 -1.01
C GLU A 197 25.97 -2.04 -1.60
N GLU A 198 25.65 -3.04 -2.43
CA GLU A 198 26.64 -3.91 -3.06
C GLU A 198 27.47 -3.17 -4.13
N GLU A 199 28.80 -3.19 -3.99
CA GLU A 199 29.73 -2.49 -4.90
C GLU A 199 29.63 -3.00 -6.34
N ASN A 200 29.50 -4.32 -6.51
CA ASN A 200 29.36 -4.95 -7.83
C ASN A 200 28.10 -4.46 -8.58
N VAL A 201 27.04 -4.14 -7.83
CA VAL A 201 25.80 -3.59 -8.37
C VAL A 201 25.98 -2.11 -8.70
N ARG A 202 26.60 -1.35 -7.79
CA ARG A 202 26.82 0.10 -7.96
C ARG A 202 27.68 0.44 -9.18
N ASN A 203 28.68 -0.42 -9.47
CA ASN A 203 29.55 -0.27 -10.64
C ASN A 203 28.83 -0.46 -11.99
N SER A 204 27.63 -1.07 -12.01
CA SER A 204 26.85 -1.28 -13.22
C SER A 204 25.63 -0.37 -13.24
N PRO A 205 25.64 0.74 -14.02
CA PRO A 205 24.50 1.65 -14.06
C PRO A 205 23.22 0.95 -14.52
N ALA A 206 23.34 -0.02 -15.44
CA ALA A 206 22.20 -0.80 -15.93
C ALA A 206 21.48 -1.57 -14.81
N LEU A 207 22.22 -2.12 -13.84
CA LEU A 207 21.62 -2.83 -12.70
C LEU A 207 20.96 -1.87 -11.72
N VAL A 208 21.60 -0.74 -11.43
CA VAL A 208 21.01 0.31 -10.59
C VAL A 208 19.68 0.78 -11.18
N TYR A 209 19.63 1.05 -12.49
CA TYR A 209 18.39 1.36 -13.19
C TYR A 209 17.36 0.23 -13.08
N ALA A 210 17.74 -1.02 -13.30
CA ALA A 210 16.83 -2.15 -13.19
C ALA A 210 16.23 -2.29 -11.78
N ILE A 211 17.04 -2.13 -10.73
CA ILE A 211 16.62 -2.17 -9.34
C ILE A 211 15.67 -1.01 -9.04
N LEU A 212 15.98 0.21 -9.48
CA LEU A 212 15.13 1.38 -9.30
C LEU A 212 13.79 1.29 -10.05
N VAL A 213 13.76 0.67 -11.23
CA VAL A 213 12.51 0.35 -11.96
C VAL A 213 11.66 -0.60 -11.14
N ILE A 214 12.25 -1.68 -10.64
CA ILE A 214 11.54 -2.69 -9.84
C ILE A 214 11.07 -2.11 -8.51
N TRP A 215 11.88 -1.27 -7.88
CA TRP A 215 11.51 -0.50 -6.70
C TRP A 215 10.31 0.40 -6.97
N THR A 216 10.34 1.18 -8.06
CA THR A 216 9.22 2.06 -8.46
C THR A 216 7.95 1.26 -8.73
N TRP A 217 8.09 0.12 -9.41
CA TRP A 217 6.99 -0.80 -9.66
C TRP A 217 6.37 -1.30 -8.34
N SER A 218 7.21 -1.69 -7.37
CA SER A 218 6.76 -2.14 -6.06
C SER A 218 6.01 -1.07 -5.24
N MET A 219 6.25 0.21 -5.51
CA MET A 219 5.53 1.31 -4.85
C MET A 219 4.07 1.45 -5.30
N LEU A 220 3.68 0.89 -6.43
CA LEU A 220 2.30 0.94 -6.92
C LEU A 220 1.32 0.16 -6.03
N GLN A 221 1.81 -0.60 -5.06
CA GLN A 221 0.98 -1.30 -4.07
C GLN A 221 0.25 -0.32 -3.14
N PHE A 222 0.91 0.75 -2.70
CA PHE A 222 0.34 1.71 -1.76
C PHE A 222 -0.90 2.46 -2.28
N PRO A 223 -0.99 2.86 -3.56
CA PRO A 223 -2.21 3.45 -4.11
C PRO A 223 -3.29 2.42 -4.49
N LEU A 224 -2.99 1.12 -4.56
CA LEU A 224 -3.95 0.07 -4.99
C LEU A 224 -4.56 -0.64 -3.78
N ASP A 225 -5.85 -0.38 -3.51
CA ASP A 225 -6.58 -0.92 -2.36
C ASP A 225 -7.47 -2.13 -2.69
N LEU A 226 -7.22 -2.77 -3.84
CA LEU A 226 -8.04 -3.87 -4.37
C LEU A 226 -8.09 -5.10 -3.44
N ALA A 227 -7.08 -5.22 -2.59
CA ALA A 227 -6.83 -6.28 -1.62
C ALA A 227 -7.92 -6.52 -0.57
N VAL A 228 -8.66 -5.48 -0.18
CA VAL A 228 -9.43 -5.48 1.08
C VAL A 228 -10.94 -5.63 0.84
N GLN A 229 -11.37 -5.53 -0.42
CA GLN A 229 -12.79 -5.43 -0.73
C GLN A 229 -13.39 -6.77 -1.13
N HIS A 230 -14.15 -7.38 -0.21
CA HIS A 230 -14.98 -8.53 -0.51
C HIS A 230 -16.10 -8.11 -1.47
N VAL A 231 -15.96 -8.46 -2.75
CA VAL A 231 -17.03 -8.30 -3.73
C VAL A 231 -18.09 -9.36 -3.44
N VAL A 232 -19.27 -8.93 -3.01
CA VAL A 232 -20.43 -9.83 -2.88
C VAL A 232 -20.84 -10.28 -4.28
N CYS A 233 -20.71 -11.58 -4.56
CA CYS A 233 -21.08 -12.12 -5.85
C CYS A 233 -22.60 -12.17 -6.05
N PRO A 234 -23.13 -11.59 -7.14
CA PRO A 234 -24.53 -11.74 -7.47
C PRO A 234 -24.85 -13.18 -7.85
N VAL A 235 -26.03 -13.65 -7.45
CA VAL A 235 -26.54 -15.02 -7.68
C VAL A 235 -26.64 -15.35 -9.18
N SER A 236 -26.66 -14.36 -10.08
CA SER A 236 -26.65 -14.59 -11.54
C SER A 236 -25.30 -15.08 -12.08
N MET A 237 -24.21 -14.90 -11.34
CA MET A 237 -22.86 -15.34 -11.75
C MET A 237 -22.54 -16.77 -11.29
N THR A 238 -23.34 -17.37 -10.42
CA THR A 238 -23.16 -18.76 -9.96
C THR A 238 -23.57 -19.80 -11.00
N THR A 239 -24.27 -19.39 -12.06
CA THR A 239 -24.69 -20.22 -13.19
C THR A 239 -23.69 -20.23 -14.35
N ARG A 240 -22.68 -19.33 -14.35
CA ARG A 240 -21.60 -19.32 -15.35
C ARG A 240 -20.48 -20.31 -14.96
N GLY A 241 -19.75 -20.79 -15.96
CA GLY A 241 -18.69 -21.80 -15.81
C GLY A 241 -17.55 -21.40 -14.85
N PHE A 242 -16.62 -22.32 -14.63
CA PHE A 242 -15.51 -22.22 -13.66
C PHE A 242 -14.85 -20.83 -13.54
N PRO A 243 -14.36 -20.18 -14.61
CA PRO A 243 -13.60 -18.94 -14.46
C PRO A 243 -14.43 -17.80 -13.87
N SER A 244 -15.69 -17.65 -14.29
CA SER A 244 -16.55 -16.56 -13.82
C SER A 244 -16.84 -16.66 -12.32
N ARG A 245 -17.03 -17.88 -11.82
CA ARG A 245 -17.30 -18.11 -10.40
C ARG A 245 -16.05 -17.94 -9.55
N PHE A 246 -14.90 -18.42 -10.03
CA PHE A 246 -13.61 -18.29 -9.36
C PHE A 246 -13.20 -16.82 -9.19
N PHE A 247 -13.21 -16.04 -10.28
CA PHE A 247 -12.82 -14.64 -10.24
C PHE A 247 -13.79 -13.78 -9.44
N CYS A 248 -15.09 -14.07 -9.46
CA CYS A 248 -16.04 -13.32 -8.65
C CYS A 248 -15.86 -13.64 -7.16
N GLN A 249 -15.89 -14.93 -6.80
CA GLN A 249 -15.97 -15.35 -5.40
C GLN A 249 -14.68 -15.05 -4.62
N TYR A 250 -13.53 -15.13 -5.28
CA TYR A 250 -12.22 -14.94 -4.68
C TYR A 250 -11.49 -13.73 -5.27
N SER A 251 -12.21 -12.72 -5.80
CA SER A 251 -11.60 -11.55 -6.46
C SER A 251 -10.55 -10.86 -5.60
N ALA A 252 -10.84 -10.64 -4.31
CA ALA A 252 -9.95 -9.96 -3.37
C ALA A 252 -8.69 -10.79 -3.09
N ASP A 253 -8.84 -12.09 -2.84
CA ASP A 253 -7.72 -13.01 -2.62
C ASP A 253 -6.84 -13.14 -3.87
N LEU A 254 -7.44 -13.16 -5.06
CA LEU A 254 -6.70 -13.22 -6.32
C LEU A 254 -5.93 -11.93 -6.61
N TRP A 255 -6.51 -10.77 -6.31
CA TRP A 255 -5.80 -9.50 -6.39
C TRP A 255 -4.65 -9.43 -5.38
N ASN A 256 -4.83 -9.91 -4.15
CA ASN A 256 -3.76 -10.00 -3.15
C ASN A 256 -2.60 -10.87 -3.63
N ILE A 257 -2.91 -12.08 -4.11
CA ILE A 257 -1.92 -13.01 -4.65
C ILE A 257 -1.22 -12.40 -5.88
N GLY A 258 -2.00 -11.78 -6.78
CA GLY A 258 -1.47 -11.15 -7.98
C GLY A 258 -0.52 -10.01 -7.68
N ILE A 259 -0.90 -9.11 -6.76
CA ILE A 259 -0.06 -7.99 -6.32
C ILE A 259 1.23 -8.51 -5.70
N SER A 260 1.16 -9.45 -4.76
CA SER A 260 2.36 -10.04 -4.12
C SER A 260 3.29 -10.69 -5.15
N ILE A 261 2.78 -11.55 -6.05
CA ILE A 261 3.63 -12.27 -7.02
C ILE A 261 4.20 -11.33 -8.10
N PHE A 262 3.39 -10.44 -8.68
CA PHE A 262 3.81 -9.65 -9.85
C PHE A 262 4.42 -8.29 -9.51
N ILE A 263 4.08 -7.70 -8.36
CA ILE A 263 4.51 -6.35 -8.00
C ILE A 263 5.65 -6.36 -6.97
N GLN A 264 5.68 -7.34 -6.06
CA GLN A 264 6.65 -7.38 -4.96
C GLN A 264 7.60 -8.59 -5.03
N ASP A 265 7.13 -9.75 -4.59
CA ASP A 265 7.99 -10.88 -4.23
C ASP A 265 8.64 -11.55 -5.43
N GLY A 266 7.90 -11.66 -6.54
CA GLY A 266 8.42 -12.24 -7.79
C GLY A 266 9.56 -11.41 -8.38
N PRO A 267 9.36 -10.11 -8.69
CA PRO A 267 10.44 -9.25 -9.17
C PRO A 267 11.67 -9.23 -8.25
N PHE A 268 11.47 -9.17 -6.94
CA PHE A 268 12.58 -9.16 -5.97
C PHE A 268 13.35 -10.48 -5.97
N LEU A 269 12.65 -11.60 -6.06
CA LEU A 269 13.27 -12.92 -6.19
C LEU A 269 14.08 -13.02 -7.49
N VAL A 270 13.53 -12.58 -8.62
CA VAL A 270 14.22 -12.62 -9.92
C VAL A 270 15.53 -11.84 -9.89
N VAL A 271 15.52 -10.61 -9.34
CA VAL A 271 16.74 -9.81 -9.19
C VAL A 271 17.75 -10.53 -8.29
N ARG A 272 17.33 -11.01 -7.12
CA ARG A 272 18.23 -11.71 -6.20
C ARG A 272 18.83 -12.97 -6.83
N LEU A 273 18.06 -13.73 -7.60
CA LEU A 273 18.55 -14.87 -8.37
C LEU A 273 19.57 -14.46 -9.43
N ILE A 274 19.34 -13.37 -10.17
CA ILE A 274 20.31 -12.83 -11.15
C ILE A 274 21.61 -12.42 -10.44
N LEU A 275 21.52 -11.73 -9.31
CA LEU A 275 22.70 -11.32 -8.53
C LEU A 275 23.52 -12.53 -8.05
N MET A 276 22.86 -13.56 -7.52
CA MET A 276 23.54 -14.78 -7.05
C MET A 276 24.11 -15.63 -8.19
N THR A 277 23.39 -15.78 -9.30
CA THR A 277 23.77 -16.71 -10.38
C THR A 277 24.71 -16.09 -11.40
N TYR A 278 24.44 -14.86 -11.84
CA TYR A 278 25.19 -14.20 -12.90
C TYR A 278 26.34 -13.35 -12.35
N PHE A 279 26.05 -12.49 -11.36
CA PHE A 279 27.08 -11.63 -10.74
C PHE A 279 27.89 -12.34 -9.64
N LYS A 280 27.48 -13.56 -9.25
CA LYS A 280 28.11 -14.37 -8.20
C LYS A 280 28.27 -13.62 -6.87
N VAL A 281 27.37 -12.68 -6.60
CA VAL A 281 27.29 -11.97 -5.32
C VAL A 281 26.50 -12.83 -4.35
N ILE A 282 27.17 -13.34 -3.31
CA ILE A 282 26.56 -14.20 -2.31
C ILE A 282 26.82 -13.61 -0.92
N ASN A 283 25.88 -12.80 -0.46
CA ASN A 283 25.86 -12.26 0.90
C ASN A 283 24.86 -13.04 1.75
N GLN A 284 25.15 -13.20 3.05
CA GLN A 284 24.27 -13.93 3.97
C GLN A 284 22.83 -13.37 3.95
N MET A 285 22.69 -12.04 4.01
CA MET A 285 21.38 -11.37 3.96
C MET A 285 20.68 -11.58 2.61
N LEU A 286 21.42 -11.45 1.50
CA LEU A 286 20.87 -11.64 0.15
C LEU A 286 20.32 -13.07 -0.04
N VAL A 287 21.06 -14.09 0.41
CA VAL A 287 20.62 -15.50 0.36
C VAL A 287 19.40 -15.73 1.25
N PHE A 288 19.43 -15.22 2.48
CA PHE A 288 18.31 -15.35 3.42
C PHE A 288 17.03 -14.74 2.85
N PHE A 289 17.11 -13.53 2.30
CA PHE A 289 15.94 -12.85 1.74
C PHE A 289 15.49 -13.42 0.39
N ALA A 290 16.40 -14.00 -0.40
CA ALA A 290 16.02 -14.78 -1.56
C ALA A 290 15.22 -16.03 -1.15
N ALA A 291 15.65 -16.74 -0.11
CA ALA A 291 14.93 -17.90 0.41
C ALA A 291 13.56 -17.50 1.00
N LYS A 292 13.48 -16.38 1.74
CA LYS A 292 12.22 -15.80 2.23
C LYS A 292 11.26 -15.52 1.06
N ASN A 293 11.71 -14.80 0.03
CA ASN A 293 10.85 -14.48 -1.12
C ASN A 293 10.42 -15.73 -1.89
N PHE A 294 11.32 -16.70 -2.06
CA PHE A 294 10.98 -17.98 -2.68
C PHE A 294 9.88 -18.70 -1.89
N LEU A 295 10.01 -18.75 -0.56
CA LEU A 295 8.99 -19.34 0.31
C LEU A 295 7.65 -18.61 0.18
N VAL A 296 7.66 -17.27 0.19
CA VAL A 296 6.44 -16.47 0.02
C VAL A 296 5.78 -16.77 -1.33
N VAL A 297 6.53 -16.80 -2.42
CA VAL A 297 6.00 -17.12 -3.76
C VAL A 297 5.39 -18.52 -3.79
N VAL A 298 6.07 -19.53 -3.23
CA VAL A 298 5.54 -20.91 -3.14
C VAL A 298 4.25 -20.96 -2.32
N LEU A 299 4.18 -20.25 -1.20
CA LEU A 299 2.97 -20.19 -0.35
C LEU A 299 1.80 -19.49 -1.06
N GLN A 300 2.06 -18.42 -1.81
CA GLN A 300 1.01 -17.74 -2.58
C GLN A 300 0.50 -18.59 -3.75
N LEU A 301 1.38 -19.33 -4.42
CA LEU A 301 0.99 -20.31 -5.44
C LEU A 301 0.19 -21.47 -4.84
N TYR A 302 0.59 -21.97 -3.66
CA TYR A 302 -0.17 -22.99 -2.94
C TYR A 302 -1.58 -22.48 -2.59
N ARG A 303 -1.70 -21.25 -2.09
CA ARG A 303 -3.00 -20.60 -1.80
C ARG A 303 -3.87 -20.52 -3.05
N LEU A 304 -3.29 -20.12 -4.18
CA LEU A 304 -3.99 -20.07 -5.48
C LEU A 304 -4.54 -21.44 -5.89
N VAL A 305 -3.73 -22.50 -5.75
CA VAL A 305 -4.13 -23.88 -6.06
C VAL A 305 -5.26 -24.36 -5.14
N VAL A 306 -5.17 -24.11 -3.84
CA VAL A 306 -6.21 -24.48 -2.88
C VAL A 306 -7.54 -23.80 -3.22
N LEU A 307 -7.53 -22.49 -3.50
CA LEU A 307 -8.74 -21.76 -3.92
C LEU A 307 -9.34 -22.34 -5.20
N ALA A 308 -8.50 -22.69 -6.18
CA ALA A 308 -8.96 -23.29 -7.43
C ALA A 308 -9.61 -24.67 -7.21
N LEU A 309 -9.04 -25.50 -6.34
CA LEU A 309 -9.59 -26.81 -5.99
C LEU A 309 -10.95 -26.69 -5.28
N VAL A 310 -11.11 -25.73 -4.37
CA VAL A 310 -12.38 -25.49 -3.66
C VAL A 310 -13.49 -25.12 -4.64
N VAL A 311 -13.23 -24.23 -5.59
CA VAL A 311 -14.23 -23.87 -6.62
C VAL A 311 -14.53 -25.05 -7.54
N HIS A 312 -13.51 -25.80 -7.94
CA HIS A 312 -13.70 -26.97 -8.79
C HIS A 312 -14.55 -28.06 -8.11
N ALA A 313 -14.35 -28.31 -6.82
CA ALA A 313 -15.16 -29.23 -6.02
C ALA A 313 -16.62 -28.74 -5.91
N SER A 314 -16.84 -27.43 -5.69
CA SER A 314 -18.18 -26.83 -5.63
C SER A 314 -18.94 -26.94 -6.95
N LEU A 315 -18.26 -26.82 -8.09
CA LEU A 315 -18.89 -27.00 -9.41
C LEU A 315 -19.22 -28.46 -9.70
N ARG A 316 -18.35 -29.38 -9.29
CA ARG A 316 -18.61 -30.82 -9.45
C ARG A 316 -19.87 -31.22 -8.70
N SER A 317 -20.03 -30.80 -7.45
CA SER A 317 -21.23 -31.10 -6.65
C SER A 317 -22.51 -30.48 -7.24
N GLN A 318 -22.45 -29.26 -7.77
CA GLN A 318 -23.58 -28.62 -8.47
C GLN A 318 -23.97 -29.40 -9.73
N ARG A 319 -23.00 -29.84 -10.53
CA ARG A 319 -23.26 -30.63 -11.74
C ARG A 319 -23.89 -31.99 -11.42
N GLU A 320 -23.45 -32.63 -10.35
CA GLU A 320 -24.04 -33.89 -9.86
C GLU A 320 -25.48 -33.69 -9.38
N ARG A 321 -25.76 -32.61 -8.65
CA ARG A 321 -27.12 -32.27 -8.19
C ARG A 321 -28.07 -32.02 -9.36
N LEU A 322 -27.63 -31.28 -10.38
CA LEU A 322 -28.43 -31.01 -11.58
C LEU A 322 -28.72 -32.28 -12.40
N LYS A 323 -27.74 -33.20 -12.50
CA LYS A 323 -27.94 -34.52 -13.12
C LYS A 323 -28.90 -35.42 -12.33
N GLY A 324 -28.91 -35.31 -11.00
CA GLY A 324 -29.84 -36.04 -10.14
C GLY A 324 -31.29 -35.55 -10.27
N GLU A 325 -31.49 -34.25 -10.44
CA GLU A 325 -32.83 -33.65 -10.59
C GLU A 325 -33.46 -33.96 -11.95
N HIS A 326 -32.66 -34.03 -13.02
CA HIS A 326 -33.11 -34.49 -14.35
C HIS A 326 -33.39 -36.00 -14.43
N ARG A 327 -32.99 -36.79 -13.42
CA ARG A 327 -33.25 -38.24 -13.35
C ARG A 327 -34.48 -38.61 -12.53
N ARG A 328 -35.22 -37.66 -11.95
CA ARG A 328 -36.57 -37.95 -11.44
C ARG A 328 -37.56 -37.94 -12.62
N PRO A 329 -38.18 -39.08 -12.96
CA PRO A 329 -39.20 -39.10 -14.00
C PRO A 329 -40.38 -38.23 -13.56
N GLY A 330 -40.83 -37.35 -14.46
CA GLY A 330 -42.10 -36.68 -14.31
C GLY A 330 -43.21 -37.71 -14.13
N VAL A 331 -44.00 -37.55 -13.08
CA VAL A 331 -45.32 -38.19 -12.99
C VAL A 331 -46.15 -37.62 -14.16
N PRO A 332 -46.82 -38.46 -14.96
CA PRO A 332 -47.53 -37.98 -16.14
C PRO A 332 -48.74 -37.13 -15.72
N ALA A 333 -48.97 -36.06 -16.47
CA ALA A 333 -50.16 -35.25 -16.40
C ALA A 333 -51.37 -36.09 -16.84
N GLU A 334 -52.24 -36.48 -15.91
CA GLU A 334 -53.61 -36.86 -16.25
C GLU A 334 -54.46 -35.60 -16.33
N SER A 335 -54.84 -35.28 -17.57
CA SER A 335 -55.90 -34.36 -17.91
C SER A 335 -57.27 -35.03 -17.69
N GLY A 336 -58.17 -34.38 -16.95
CA GLY A 336 -59.60 -34.54 -17.19
C GLY A 336 -60.53 -34.50 -15.99
N VAL A 337 -61.36 -33.44 -15.96
CA VAL A 337 -62.75 -33.41 -15.48
C VAL A 337 -62.98 -33.13 -13.97
N SER A 338 -63.40 -31.88 -13.71
CA SER A 338 -64.29 -31.52 -12.60
C SER A 338 -65.74 -31.79 -13.05
N PRO A 339 -66.68 -32.21 -12.18
CA PRO A 339 -67.45 -31.19 -11.47
C PRO A 339 -67.89 -31.56 -10.02
N GLY A 340 -67.90 -30.54 -9.16
CA GLY A 340 -69.09 -30.16 -8.38
C GLY A 340 -69.59 -31.05 -7.23
N ALA A 341 -69.43 -30.51 -6.02
CA ALA A 341 -70.45 -30.43 -4.96
C ALA A 341 -70.75 -31.63 -4.03
N TRP A 342 -70.37 -31.40 -2.75
CA TRP A 342 -71.13 -31.59 -1.50
C TRP A 342 -70.89 -32.81 -0.59
N ALA A 343 -70.68 -32.43 0.68
CA ALA A 343 -71.06 -33.06 1.95
C ALA A 343 -70.14 -34.13 2.58
N GLY A 344 -69.52 -33.72 3.69
CA GLY A 344 -69.78 -34.36 4.99
C GLY A 344 -68.74 -35.34 5.53
N GLY A 345 -68.08 -34.96 6.63
CA GLY A 345 -67.80 -35.89 7.73
C GLY A 345 -66.35 -36.33 7.97
N SER A 346 -65.77 -35.73 9.01
CA SER A 346 -65.00 -36.37 10.09
C SER A 346 -63.66 -37.11 9.81
N LYS A 347 -62.63 -36.48 10.40
CA LYS A 347 -61.52 -37.05 11.20
C LYS A 347 -60.30 -37.70 10.53
N GLU A 348 -59.18 -37.34 11.17
CA GLU A 348 -57.87 -38.00 11.29
C GLU A 348 -56.80 -37.71 10.24
N GLY A 349 -55.64 -37.26 10.73
CA GLY A 349 -54.35 -37.46 10.06
C GLY A 349 -53.48 -36.22 9.85
N LEU A 350 -52.67 -35.91 10.88
CA LEU A 350 -51.21 -35.75 10.77
C LEU A 350 -50.57 -34.60 9.95
N ALA A 351 -49.98 -33.69 10.72
CA ALA A 351 -48.68 -33.03 10.56
C ALA A 351 -48.37 -32.17 9.31
N ILE A 352 -48.39 -30.85 9.54
CA ILE A 352 -47.73 -29.78 8.79
C ILE A 352 -46.29 -29.62 9.31
N PRO A 353 -45.29 -29.27 8.47
CA PRO A 353 -44.15 -28.48 8.95
C PRO A 353 -44.08 -27.13 8.23
N LEU A 354 -44.20 -26.07 9.04
CA LEU A 354 -44.00 -24.66 8.68
C LEU A 354 -42.51 -24.29 8.87
N GLN A 355 -41.99 -23.51 7.95
CA GLN A 355 -40.65 -22.89 7.95
C GLN A 355 -40.53 -21.73 8.97
N ALA A 356 -39.25 -21.39 9.26
CA ALA A 356 -38.71 -20.08 9.69
C ALA A 356 -38.79 -19.79 11.21
N LEU A 357 -37.83 -19.17 11.91
CA LEU A 357 -36.54 -18.51 11.62
C LEU A 357 -35.72 -18.43 12.97
N PRO A 358 -34.73 -17.53 13.19
CA PRO A 358 -33.47 -17.76 13.92
C PRO A 358 -33.53 -17.46 15.44
N VAL A 359 -32.46 -17.79 16.17
CA VAL A 359 -32.29 -17.38 17.58
C VAL A 359 -31.21 -16.29 17.68
N THR A 360 -31.63 -15.12 18.13
CA THR A 360 -30.81 -14.03 18.66
C THR A 360 -30.62 -14.17 20.17
N SER A 361 -29.51 -13.59 20.63
CA SER A 361 -29.11 -13.19 21.98
C SER A 361 -30.22 -12.89 23.00
N ASP A 362 -29.96 -13.23 24.27
CA ASP A 362 -30.31 -12.38 25.43
C ASP A 362 -29.41 -12.67 26.64
N ASP A 363 -28.84 -11.58 27.15
CA ASP A 363 -28.72 -11.09 28.53
C ASP A 363 -28.14 -11.88 29.73
N SER A 364 -27.34 -11.08 30.45
CA SER A 364 -26.64 -11.24 31.73
C SER A 364 -27.54 -11.54 32.94
N PRO A 365 -26.95 -12.04 34.05
CA PRO A 365 -27.50 -11.75 35.38
C PRO A 365 -26.52 -11.00 36.31
N LEU A 366 -27.08 -10.05 37.04
CA LEU A 366 -26.55 -9.44 38.26
C LEU A 366 -26.38 -10.49 39.38
N THR A 367 -25.45 -10.23 40.31
CA THR A 367 -25.41 -10.83 41.66
C THR A 367 -24.63 -9.91 42.60
N PRO A 368 -24.80 -10.07 43.92
CA PRO A 368 -25.66 -9.27 44.79
C PRO A 368 -24.98 -8.07 45.48
#